data_AF-A2E4F0-F1
#
_entry.id   AF-A2E4F0-F1
#
_cell.length_a   1.000
_cell.length_b   1.000
_cell.length_c   1.000
_cell.angle_alpha   90.00
_cell.angle_beta   90.00
_cell.angle_gamma   90.00
#
_symmetry.space_group_name_H-M   'P 1'
#
loop_
_entity.id
_entity.type
_entity.pdbx_description
1 polymer ?
#
loop_
_entity_poly.entity_id
_entity_poly.type
_entity_poly.pdbx_seq_one_letter_code
_entity_poly.pdbx_strand_id
1 'polypeptide(L)'
;MSLKKGANQSLEERIKAFAQRINTLEKNSGSLSNSMERKNVRSQLLNLKKLDQDLAKEFNTYNKPDKEALEAHYKEVKDKYMKLNQELEQECVRYEEEEKKKQAEREERDRQDAEARQKQQQMSELDQETAEINFVDNQVKDILEDEKALNEATELLNTRIQEQHEVVVRVDNTVEEAKTEMEEGNKELNEAQKLQPKCRIC
;
A
#
# COMPACT_ATOMS: atom_id res chain seq x y z
N MET A 1 27.13 -43.79 -3.18
CA MET A 1 27.86 -45.00 -3.60
C MET A 1 29.31 -44.63 -3.86
N SER A 2 30.23 -45.12 -3.02
CA SER A 2 31.67 -44.87 -3.14
C SER A 2 32.25 -45.59 -4.36
N LEU A 3 32.89 -44.83 -5.25
CA LEU A 3 33.69 -45.40 -6.34
C LEU A 3 35.00 -45.93 -5.74
N LYS A 4 35.09 -47.26 -5.64
CA LYS A 4 36.35 -47.97 -5.44
C LYS A 4 37.34 -47.50 -6.50
N LYS A 5 38.56 -47.15 -6.08
CA LYS A 5 39.73 -47.03 -6.97
C LYS A 5 39.78 -48.28 -7.83
N GLY A 6 39.58 -48.13 -9.15
CA GLY A 6 39.84 -49.19 -10.12
C GLY A 6 41.34 -49.43 -10.21
N ALA A 7 41.89 -50.19 -9.27
CA ALA A 7 43.32 -50.45 -9.15
C ALA A 7 43.91 -51.35 -10.26
N ASN A 8 43.11 -51.72 -11.28
CA ASN A 8 43.52 -52.65 -12.35
C ASN A 8 43.18 -52.16 -13.78
N GLN A 9 42.79 -50.90 -13.96
CA GLN A 9 42.53 -50.37 -15.31
C GLN A 9 43.77 -49.73 -15.90
N SER A 10 44.09 -50.07 -17.15
CA SER A 10 45.16 -49.44 -17.91
C SER A 10 44.89 -47.95 -18.15
N LEU A 11 45.96 -47.16 -18.35
CA LEU A 11 45.84 -45.73 -18.67
C LEU A 11 44.95 -45.50 -19.89
N GLU A 12 45.05 -46.36 -20.91
CA GLU A 12 44.21 -46.35 -22.10
C GLU A 12 42.71 -46.55 -21.80
N GLU A 13 42.35 -47.53 -20.96
CA GLU A 13 40.96 -47.75 -20.55
C GLU A 13 40.38 -46.55 -19.79
N ARG A 14 41.22 -45.87 -19.00
CA ARG A 14 40.79 -44.68 -18.26
C ARG A 14 40.61 -43.46 -19.14
N ILE A 15 41.44 -43.29 -20.18
CA ILE A 15 41.23 -42.25 -21.21
C ILE A 15 39.95 -42.53 -22.00
N LYS A 16 39.70 -43.79 -22.36
CA LYS A 16 38.43 -44.20 -23.00
C LYS A 16 37.23 -43.91 -22.09
N ALA A 17 37.33 -44.22 -20.80
CA ALA A 17 36.29 -43.90 -19.82
C ALA A 17 36.08 -42.38 -19.66
N PHE A 18 37.14 -41.58 -19.72
CA PHE A 18 37.06 -40.12 -19.72
C PHE A 18 36.33 -39.60 -20.97
N ALA A 19 36.68 -40.08 -22.15
CA ALA A 19 36.01 -39.75 -23.40
C ALA A 19 34.51 -40.12 -23.38
N GLN A 20 34.17 -41.31 -22.86
CA GLN A 20 32.78 -41.74 -22.72
C GLN A 20 31.97 -40.84 -21.78
N ARG A 21 32.56 -40.39 -20.67
CA ARG A 21 31.89 -39.47 -19.74
C ARG A 21 31.68 -38.08 -20.35
N ILE A 22 32.63 -37.58 -21.13
CA ILE A 22 32.48 -36.33 -21.90
C ILE A 22 31.29 -36.44 -22.87
N ASN A 23 31.26 -37.50 -23.69
CA ASN A 23 30.17 -37.73 -24.64
C ASN A 23 28.80 -37.91 -23.95
N THR A 24 28.79 -38.53 -22.77
CA THR A 24 27.56 -38.70 -21.99
C THR A 24 27.07 -37.37 -21.44
N LEU A 25 27.97 -36.53 -20.93
CA LEU A 25 27.63 -35.21 -20.44
C LEU A 25 27.10 -34.32 -21.57
N GLU A 26 27.76 -34.32 -22.73
CA GLU A 26 27.33 -33.56 -23.92
C GLU A 26 25.92 -33.97 -24.40
N LYS A 27 25.58 -35.26 -24.36
CA LYS A 27 24.23 -35.73 -24.71
C LYS A 27 23.17 -35.37 -23.67
N ASN A 28 23.54 -35.34 -22.40
CA ASN A 28 22.60 -35.15 -21.29
C ASN A 28 22.45 -33.68 -20.87
N SER A 29 23.25 -32.76 -21.41
CA SER A 29 23.20 -31.33 -21.10
C SER A 29 22.13 -30.55 -21.86
N GLY A 30 21.23 -31.22 -22.59
CA GLY A 30 20.25 -30.58 -23.48
C GLY A 30 19.17 -29.71 -22.80
N SER A 31 19.03 -29.77 -21.46
CA SER A 31 18.25 -28.80 -20.68
C SER A 31 19.07 -28.35 -19.48
N LEU A 32 19.39 -27.06 -19.44
CA LEU A 32 19.97 -26.35 -18.28
C LEU A 32 18.94 -25.39 -17.67
N SER A 33 17.65 -25.64 -17.95
CA SER A 33 16.55 -24.73 -17.65
C SER A 33 16.31 -24.55 -16.15
N ASN A 34 16.52 -25.59 -15.34
CA ASN A 34 16.33 -25.51 -13.89
C ASN A 34 17.66 -25.50 -13.09
N SER A 35 17.61 -24.92 -11.88
CA SER A 35 18.79 -24.77 -11.01
C SER A 35 19.43 -26.12 -10.60
N MET A 36 18.63 -27.18 -10.48
CA MET A 36 19.13 -28.49 -10.07
C MET A 36 19.96 -29.15 -11.18
N GLU A 37 19.51 -29.04 -12.44
CA GLU A 37 20.22 -29.50 -13.64
C GLU A 37 21.57 -28.80 -13.76
N ARG A 38 21.60 -27.47 -13.62
CA ARG A 38 22.85 -26.69 -13.66
C ARG A 38 23.83 -27.10 -12.57
N LYS A 39 23.36 -27.33 -11.34
CA LYS A 39 24.19 -27.84 -10.23
C LYS A 39 24.74 -29.24 -10.51
N ASN A 40 23.92 -30.12 -11.10
CA ASN A 40 24.35 -31.46 -11.48
C ASN A 40 25.43 -31.40 -12.57
N VAL A 41 25.25 -30.58 -13.61
CA VAL A 41 26.24 -30.40 -14.68
C VAL A 41 27.56 -29.85 -14.13
N ARG A 42 27.54 -28.81 -13.28
CA ARG A 42 28.76 -28.31 -12.61
C ARG A 42 29.46 -29.37 -11.76
N SER A 43 28.69 -30.22 -11.08
CA SER A 43 29.26 -31.35 -10.31
C SER A 43 29.96 -32.36 -11.23
N GLN A 44 29.36 -32.68 -12.38
CA GLN A 44 29.94 -33.58 -13.37
C GLN A 44 31.20 -33.00 -14.02
N LEU A 45 31.19 -31.70 -14.36
CA LEU A 45 32.37 -30.98 -14.86
C LEU A 45 33.51 -30.99 -13.83
N LEU A 46 33.22 -30.77 -12.55
CA LEU A 46 34.21 -30.84 -11.48
C LEU A 46 34.83 -32.24 -11.35
N ASN A 47 34.02 -33.29 -11.52
CA ASN A 47 34.50 -34.68 -11.51
C ASN A 47 35.37 -34.99 -12.74
N LEU A 48 35.02 -34.48 -13.92
CA LEU A 48 35.83 -34.59 -15.13
C LEU A 48 37.16 -33.84 -14.99
N LYS A 49 37.16 -32.65 -14.37
CA LYS A 49 38.38 -31.89 -14.06
C LYS A 49 39.36 -32.68 -13.20
N LYS A 50 38.86 -33.36 -12.16
CA LYS A 50 39.68 -34.21 -11.29
C LYS A 50 40.26 -35.40 -12.06
N LEU A 51 39.45 -36.01 -12.93
CA LEU A 51 39.88 -37.13 -13.76
C LEU A 51 40.97 -36.73 -14.76
N ASP A 52 40.86 -35.56 -15.40
CA ASP A 52 41.91 -34.96 -16.24
C ASP A 52 43.21 -34.75 -15.46
N GLN A 53 43.14 -34.20 -14.25
CA GLN A 53 44.32 -34.01 -13.40
C GLN A 53 45.01 -35.32 -13.00
N ASP A 54 44.24 -36.36 -12.71
CA ASP A 54 44.78 -37.69 -12.38
C ASP A 54 45.40 -38.36 -13.61
N LEU A 55 44.73 -38.29 -14.77
CA LEU A 55 45.26 -38.78 -16.05
C LEU A 55 46.56 -38.08 -16.44
N ALA A 56 46.64 -36.75 -16.30
CA ALA A 56 47.84 -35.97 -16.58
C ALA A 56 49.03 -36.41 -15.71
N LYS A 57 48.79 -36.71 -14.42
CA LYS A 57 49.85 -37.21 -13.52
C LYS A 57 50.35 -38.59 -13.92
N GLU A 58 49.44 -39.48 -14.34
CA GLU A 58 49.78 -40.84 -14.77
C GLU A 58 50.50 -40.88 -16.12
N PHE A 59 50.17 -39.94 -17.02
CA PHE A 59 50.93 -39.77 -18.27
C PHE A 59 52.39 -39.42 -18.04
N ASN A 60 52.69 -38.60 -17.02
CA ASN A 60 54.06 -38.20 -16.70
C ASN A 60 54.95 -39.38 -16.28
N THR A 61 54.35 -40.47 -15.78
CA THR A 61 55.07 -41.69 -15.37
C THR A 61 54.93 -42.85 -16.37
N TYR A 62 54.23 -42.64 -17.49
CA TYR A 62 54.00 -43.63 -18.54
C TYR A 62 55.20 -43.73 -19.50
N ASN A 63 55.78 -44.93 -19.63
CA ASN A 63 57.01 -45.19 -20.40
C ASN A 63 56.90 -46.37 -21.37
N LYS A 64 55.70 -46.64 -21.89
CA LYS A 64 55.47 -47.71 -22.88
C LYS A 64 55.66 -47.19 -24.32
N PRO A 65 55.98 -48.07 -25.30
CA PRO A 65 56.27 -47.68 -26.69
C PRO A 65 55.09 -47.03 -27.44
N ASP A 66 53.87 -47.17 -26.94
CA ASP A 66 52.63 -46.57 -27.47
C ASP A 66 52.35 -45.15 -26.93
N LYS A 67 53.27 -44.58 -26.14
CA LYS A 67 53.09 -43.29 -25.44
C LYS A 67 52.67 -42.14 -26.37
N GLU A 68 53.31 -41.98 -27.53
CA GLU A 68 53.02 -40.86 -28.45
C GLU A 68 51.60 -40.93 -29.01
N ALA A 69 51.16 -42.12 -29.42
CA ALA A 69 49.79 -42.33 -29.92
C ALA A 69 48.75 -42.10 -28.81
N LEU A 70 49.05 -42.56 -27.59
CA LEU A 70 48.18 -42.40 -26.43
C LEU A 70 48.09 -40.94 -25.98
N GLU A 71 49.20 -40.19 -26.05
CA GLU A 71 49.27 -38.77 -25.74
C GLU A 71 48.45 -37.93 -26.74
N ALA A 72 48.56 -38.23 -28.03
CA ALA A 72 47.75 -37.59 -29.06
C ALA A 72 46.25 -37.81 -28.83
N HIS A 73 45.86 -39.06 -28.50
CA HIS A 73 44.47 -39.38 -28.18
C HIS A 73 43.98 -38.65 -26.92
N TYR A 74 44.80 -38.63 -25.86
CA TYR A 74 44.46 -37.91 -24.63
C TYR A 74 44.30 -36.40 -24.86
N LYS A 75 45.20 -35.79 -25.65
CA LYS A 75 45.11 -34.37 -26.01
C LYS A 75 43.79 -34.06 -26.74
N GLU A 76 43.40 -34.88 -27.70
CA GLU A 76 42.12 -34.71 -28.41
C GLU A 76 40.92 -34.79 -27.45
N VAL A 77 40.91 -35.78 -26.54
CA VAL A 77 39.85 -35.94 -25.54
C VAL A 77 39.82 -34.76 -24.57
N LYS A 78 40.99 -34.25 -24.17
CA LYS A 78 41.13 -33.09 -23.30
C LYS A 78 40.62 -31.81 -23.97
N ASP A 79 40.93 -31.59 -25.24
CA ASP A 79 40.46 -30.42 -25.99
C ASP A 79 38.92 -30.44 -26.10
N LYS A 80 38.33 -31.62 -26.34
CA LYS A 80 36.86 -31.80 -26.28
C LYS A 80 36.28 -31.46 -24.92
N TYR A 81 36.91 -31.92 -23.84
CA TYR A 81 36.50 -31.57 -22.47
C TYR A 81 36.58 -30.07 -22.20
N MET A 82 37.68 -29.42 -22.57
CA MET A 82 37.87 -27.97 -22.37
C MET A 82 36.78 -27.16 -23.07
N LYS A 83 36.47 -27.51 -24.33
CA LYS A 83 35.40 -26.87 -25.09
C LYS A 83 34.04 -27.08 -24.42
N LEU A 84 33.70 -28.33 -24.09
CA LEU A 84 32.43 -28.65 -23.45
C LEU A 84 32.27 -27.94 -22.09
N ASN A 85 33.34 -27.91 -21.29
CA ASN A 85 33.33 -27.23 -20.00
C ASN A 85 33.08 -25.73 -20.14
N GLN A 86 33.69 -25.08 -21.14
CA GLN A 86 33.46 -23.66 -21.40
C GLN A 86 32.02 -23.39 -21.85
N GLU A 87 31.51 -24.16 -22.81
CA GLU A 87 30.16 -24.01 -23.34
C GLU A 87 29.10 -24.19 -22.25
N LEU A 88 29.20 -25.26 -21.45
CA LEU A 88 28.23 -25.55 -20.40
C LEU A 88 28.30 -24.55 -19.23
N GLU A 89 29.48 -24.05 -18.87
CA GLU A 89 29.58 -23.04 -17.81
C GLU A 89 29.01 -21.70 -18.28
N GLN A 90 29.30 -21.27 -19.50
CA GLN A 90 28.71 -20.05 -20.08
C GLN A 90 27.19 -20.15 -20.15
N GLU A 91 26.67 -21.30 -20.56
CA GLU A 91 25.23 -21.51 -20.63
C GLU A 91 24.59 -21.54 -19.24
N CYS A 92 25.22 -22.18 -18.26
CA CYS A 92 24.75 -22.14 -16.86
C CYS A 92 24.66 -20.71 -16.33
N VAL A 93 25.68 -19.88 -16.56
CA VAL A 93 25.69 -18.48 -16.14
C VAL A 93 24.57 -17.69 -16.82
N ARG A 94 24.39 -17.86 -18.14
CA ARG A 94 23.32 -17.17 -18.90
C ARG A 94 21.94 -17.47 -18.32
N TYR A 95 21.64 -18.74 -18.02
CA TYR A 95 20.36 -19.12 -17.42
C TYR A 95 20.18 -18.54 -16.00
N GLU A 96 21.24 -18.50 -15.19
CA GLU A 96 21.19 -17.92 -13.84
C GLU A 96 20.97 -16.41 -13.88
N GLU A 97 21.56 -15.69 -14.83
CA GLU A 97 21.33 -14.27 -15.05
C GLU A 97 19.91 -13.99 -15.55
N GLU A 98 19.39 -14.83 -16.46
CA GLU A 98 18.02 -14.69 -16.96
C GLU A 98 16.98 -14.94 -15.85
N GLU A 99 17.19 -15.95 -15.00
CA GLU A 99 16.32 -16.17 -13.83
C GLU A 99 16.37 -15.00 -12.85
N LYS A 100 17.57 -14.45 -12.57
CA LYS A 100 17.70 -13.26 -11.72
C LYS A 100 16.99 -12.04 -12.31
N LYS A 101 17.09 -11.81 -13.62
CA LYS A 101 16.38 -10.73 -14.31
C LYS A 101 14.87 -10.91 -14.22
N LYS A 102 14.36 -12.11 -14.52
CA LYS A 102 12.93 -12.42 -14.41
C LYS A 102 12.41 -12.26 -12.99
N GLN A 103 13.20 -12.65 -11.99
CA GLN A 103 12.85 -12.47 -10.59
C GLN A 103 12.79 -10.99 -10.20
N ALA A 104 13.80 -10.21 -10.59
CA ALA A 104 13.81 -8.76 -10.34
C ALA A 104 12.65 -8.03 -11.04
N GLU A 105 12.34 -8.40 -12.29
CA GLU A 105 11.19 -7.85 -13.03
C GLU A 105 9.85 -8.18 -12.37
N ARG A 106 9.70 -9.39 -11.80
CA ARG A 106 8.51 -9.77 -11.03
C ARG A 106 8.39 -8.97 -9.75
N GLU A 107 9.47 -8.87 -8.98
CA GLU A 107 9.50 -8.10 -7.74
C GLU A 107 9.19 -6.61 -7.98
N GLU A 108 9.67 -6.05 -9.08
CA GLU A 108 9.37 -4.66 -9.45
C GLU A 108 7.90 -4.48 -9.84
N ARG A 109 7.33 -5.40 -10.62
CA ARG A 109 5.89 -5.38 -10.94
C ARG A 109 5.02 -5.49 -9.68
N ASP A 110 5.36 -6.40 -8.78
CA ASP A 110 4.63 -6.58 -7.52
C ASP A 110 4.68 -5.32 -6.65
N ARG A 111 5.82 -4.60 -6.63
CA ARG A 111 5.93 -3.30 -5.95
C ARG A 111 5.06 -2.24 -6.59
N GLN A 112 5.10 -2.11 -7.92
CA GLN A 112 4.29 -1.13 -8.64
C GLN A 112 2.79 -1.38 -8.45
N ASP A 113 2.36 -2.64 -8.48
CA ASP A 113 0.97 -3.02 -8.21
C ASP A 113 0.56 -2.70 -6.76
N ALA A 114 1.45 -2.94 -5.79
CA ALA A 114 1.19 -2.60 -4.39
C ALA A 114 1.06 -1.08 -4.17
N GLU A 115 1.98 -0.30 -4.75
CA GLU A 115 1.94 1.17 -4.69
C GLU A 115 0.69 1.73 -5.38
N ALA A 116 0.29 1.18 -6.52
CA ALA A 116 -0.91 1.59 -7.23
C ALA A 116 -2.18 1.34 -6.39
N ARG A 117 -2.28 0.17 -5.74
CA ARG A 117 -3.40 -0.15 -4.83
C ARG A 117 -3.45 0.78 -3.64
N GLN A 118 -2.30 1.07 -3.03
CA GLN A 118 -2.23 1.98 -1.89
C GLN A 118 -2.66 3.41 -2.29
N LYS A 119 -2.18 3.92 -3.42
CA LYS A 119 -2.60 5.24 -3.94
C LYS A 119 -4.09 5.29 -4.25
N GLN A 120 -4.65 4.21 -4.79
CA GLN A 120 -6.10 4.13 -5.06
C GLN A 120 -6.92 4.16 -3.77
N GLN A 121 -6.47 3.47 -2.72
CA GLN A 121 -7.12 3.52 -1.40
C GLN A 121 -7.07 4.93 -0.80
N GLN A 122 -5.90 5.57 -0.79
CA GLN A 122 -5.74 6.93 -0.29
C GLN A 122 -6.60 7.95 -1.05
N MET A 123 -6.71 7.80 -2.38
CA MET A 123 -7.57 8.66 -3.18
C MET A 123 -9.05 8.49 -2.82
N SER A 124 -9.51 7.25 -2.61
CA SER A 124 -10.88 6.98 -2.19
C SER A 124 -11.19 7.53 -0.79
N GLU A 125 -10.24 7.47 0.13
CA GLU A 125 -10.38 8.04 1.48
C GLU A 125 -10.49 9.57 1.42
N LEU A 126 -9.63 10.22 0.64
CA LEU A 126 -9.67 11.67 0.43
C LEU A 126 -10.99 12.13 -0.22
N ASP A 127 -11.51 11.38 -1.19
CA ASP A 127 -12.80 11.70 -1.82
C ASP A 127 -13.95 11.61 -0.80
N GLN A 128 -13.91 10.63 0.09
CA GLN A 128 -14.90 10.50 1.17
C GLN A 128 -14.79 11.66 2.17
N GLU A 129 -13.60 11.96 2.66
CA GLU A 129 -13.36 13.09 3.58
C GLU A 129 -13.82 14.42 2.96
N THR A 130 -13.55 14.62 1.67
CA THR A 130 -13.98 15.82 0.96
C THR A 130 -15.51 15.91 0.87
N ALA A 131 -16.19 14.79 0.64
CA ALA A 131 -17.66 14.76 0.62
C ALA A 131 -18.25 15.08 2.01
N GLU A 132 -17.65 14.57 3.08
CA GLU A 132 -18.05 14.86 4.46
C GLU A 132 -17.84 16.34 4.81
N ILE A 133 -16.71 16.93 4.42
CA ILE A 133 -16.45 18.36 4.60
C ILE A 133 -17.49 19.21 3.88
N ASN A 134 -17.83 18.88 2.63
CA ASN A 134 -18.86 19.61 1.88
C ASN A 134 -20.24 19.50 2.53
N PHE A 135 -20.57 18.35 3.12
CA PHE A 135 -21.81 18.18 3.87
C PHE A 135 -21.84 19.07 5.11
N VAL A 136 -20.76 19.09 5.89
CA VAL A 136 -20.64 19.95 7.07
C VAL A 136 -20.69 21.43 6.68
N ASP A 137 -20.03 21.83 5.59
CA ASP A 137 -20.05 23.22 5.10
C ASP A 137 -21.49 23.69 4.78
N ASN A 138 -22.30 22.83 4.17
CA ASN A 138 -23.70 23.15 3.92
C ASN A 138 -24.52 23.26 5.22
N GLN A 139 -24.31 22.36 6.18
CA GLN A 139 -24.99 22.47 7.49
C GLN A 139 -24.62 23.76 8.22
N VAL A 140 -23.36 24.19 8.14
CA VAL A 140 -22.92 25.45 8.74
C VAL A 140 -23.61 26.65 8.08
N LYS A 141 -23.84 26.62 6.75
CA LYS A 141 -24.60 27.67 6.07
C LYS A 141 -26.04 27.73 6.55
N ASP A 142 -26.72 26.58 6.67
CA ASP A 142 -28.10 26.53 7.15
C ASP A 142 -28.20 27.09 8.58
N ILE A 143 -27.28 26.72 9.47
CA ILE A 143 -27.21 27.26 10.84
C ILE A 143 -27.02 28.79 10.83
N LEU A 144 -26.17 29.32 9.96
CA LEU A 144 -25.96 30.77 9.85
C LEU A 144 -27.20 31.51 9.34
N GLU A 145 -28.01 30.89 8.48
CA GLU A 145 -29.29 31.45 8.05
C GLU A 145 -30.32 31.43 9.18
N ASP A 146 -30.41 30.33 9.93
CA ASP A 146 -31.27 30.21 11.10
C ASP A 146 -30.89 31.21 12.20
N GLU A 147 -29.60 31.44 12.45
CA GLU A 147 -29.13 32.45 13.42
C GLU A 147 -29.57 33.86 13.03
N LYS A 148 -29.54 34.20 11.74
CA LYS A 148 -30.04 35.51 11.26
C LYS A 148 -31.54 35.64 11.50
N ALA A 149 -32.31 34.60 11.16
CA ALA A 149 -33.76 34.61 11.37
C ALA A 149 -34.12 34.73 12.86
N LEU A 150 -33.39 34.04 13.74
CA LEU A 150 -33.55 34.16 15.19
C LEU A 150 -33.22 35.57 15.69
N ASN A 151 -32.18 36.20 15.16
CA ASN A 151 -31.82 37.56 15.53
C ASN A 151 -32.91 38.56 15.12
N GLU A 152 -33.42 38.46 13.90
CA GLU A 152 -34.54 39.29 13.42
C GLU A 152 -35.82 39.08 14.25
N ALA A 153 -36.15 37.83 14.59
CA ALA A 153 -37.30 37.53 15.44
C ALA A 153 -37.13 38.10 16.86
N THR A 154 -35.91 38.08 17.39
CA THR A 154 -35.58 38.64 18.71
C THR A 154 -35.72 40.16 18.72
N GLU A 155 -35.24 40.84 17.68
CA GLU A 155 -35.41 42.29 17.53
C GLU A 155 -36.90 42.67 17.46
N LEU A 156 -37.68 41.95 16.67
CA LEU A 156 -39.12 42.18 16.55
C LEU A 156 -39.85 41.96 17.87
N LEU A 157 -39.48 40.92 18.61
CA LEU A 157 -40.03 40.65 19.95
C LEU A 157 -39.71 41.80 20.91
N ASN A 158 -38.47 42.30 20.89
CA ASN A 158 -38.06 43.42 21.74
C ASN A 158 -38.88 44.69 21.43
N THR A 159 -39.08 45.01 20.16
CA THR A 159 -39.96 46.14 19.75
C THR A 159 -41.38 45.95 20.26
N ARG A 160 -41.96 44.74 20.15
CA ARG A 160 -43.31 44.46 20.67
C ARG A 160 -43.42 44.60 22.18
N ILE A 161 -42.40 44.18 22.92
CA ILE A 161 -42.35 44.35 24.38
C ILE A 161 -42.34 45.84 24.74
N GLN A 162 -41.57 46.66 24.02
CA GLN A 162 -41.54 48.11 24.22
C GLN A 162 -42.90 48.76 23.92
N GLU A 163 -43.53 48.42 22.78
CA GLU A 163 -44.87 48.90 22.42
C GLU A 163 -45.91 48.53 23.49
N GLN A 164 -45.88 47.28 23.96
CA GLN A 164 -46.79 46.82 25.02
C GLN A 164 -46.55 47.53 26.34
N HIS A 165 -45.28 47.79 26.69
CA HIS A 165 -44.93 48.54 27.89
C HIS A 165 -45.54 49.95 27.86
N GLU A 166 -45.46 50.66 26.73
CA GLU A 166 -46.09 51.98 26.56
C GLU A 166 -47.61 51.95 26.70
N VAL A 167 -48.26 50.89 26.20
CA VAL A 167 -49.71 50.69 26.37
C VAL A 167 -50.05 50.51 27.85
N VAL A 168 -49.30 49.67 28.56
CA VAL A 168 -49.52 49.42 29.99
C VAL A 168 -49.38 50.72 30.79
N VAL A 169 -48.33 51.51 30.56
CA VAL A 169 -48.12 52.80 31.24
C VAL A 169 -49.29 53.76 30.98
N ARG A 170 -49.80 53.82 29.73
CA ARG A 170 -50.97 54.66 29.41
C ARG A 170 -52.22 54.21 30.16
N VAL A 171 -52.48 52.91 30.20
CA VAL A 171 -53.63 52.36 30.93
C VAL A 171 -53.53 52.69 32.41
N ASP A 172 -52.35 52.54 33.02
CA ASP A 172 -52.11 52.86 34.43
C ASP A 172 -52.43 54.33 34.74
N ASN A 173 -51.96 55.25 33.89
CA ASN A 173 -52.26 56.68 34.03
C ASN A 173 -53.77 56.96 33.92
N THR A 174 -54.45 56.38 32.93
CA THR A 174 -55.90 56.55 32.77
C THR A 174 -56.70 55.99 33.96
N VAL A 175 -56.24 54.87 34.55
CA VAL A 175 -56.88 54.29 35.74
C VAL A 175 -56.71 55.21 36.95
N GLU A 176 -55.53 55.81 37.16
CA GLU A 176 -55.32 56.76 38.25
C GLU A 176 -56.10 58.07 38.04
N GLU A 177 -56.19 58.58 36.81
CA GLU A 177 -57.02 59.74 36.48
C GLU A 177 -58.51 59.44 36.78
N ALA A 178 -59.04 58.33 36.26
CA ALA A 178 -60.43 57.94 36.50
C ALA A 178 -60.72 57.71 38.00
N LYS A 179 -59.77 57.12 38.74
CA LYS A 179 -59.88 56.96 40.19
C LYS A 179 -59.95 58.32 40.89
N THR A 180 -59.10 59.27 40.51
CA THR A 180 -59.11 60.63 41.07
C THR A 180 -60.44 61.33 40.80
N GLU A 181 -60.91 61.29 39.55
CA GLU A 181 -62.22 61.86 39.16
C GLU A 181 -63.37 61.20 39.94
N MET A 182 -63.34 59.88 40.14
CA MET A 182 -64.34 59.16 40.94
C MET A 182 -64.31 59.59 42.42
N GLU A 183 -63.13 59.76 43.00
CA GLU A 183 -62.99 60.25 44.38
C GLU A 183 -63.54 61.68 44.52
N GLU A 184 -63.28 62.55 43.55
CA GLU A 184 -63.79 63.92 43.51
C GLU A 184 -65.30 63.96 43.32
N GLY A 185 -65.84 63.26 42.33
CA GLY A 185 -67.29 63.15 42.09
C GLY A 185 -68.05 62.57 43.29
N ASN A 186 -67.45 61.61 44.02
CA ASN A 186 -68.02 61.11 45.27
C ASN A 186 -68.04 62.17 46.38
N LYS A 187 -67.06 63.08 46.45
CA LYS A 187 -67.10 64.22 47.39
C LYS A 187 -68.22 65.19 47.02
N GLU A 188 -68.35 65.54 45.75
CA GLU A 188 -69.40 66.43 45.24
C GLU A 188 -70.81 65.87 45.50
N LEU A 189 -71.02 64.57 45.24
CA LEU A 189 -72.29 63.89 45.54
C LEU A 189 -72.64 63.94 47.03
N ASN A 190 -71.65 63.71 47.91
CA ASN A 190 -71.85 63.82 49.35
C ASN A 190 -72.22 65.24 49.78
N GLU A 191 -71.64 66.27 49.15
CA GLU A 191 -71.99 67.66 49.40
C GLU A 191 -73.40 68.00 48.89
N ALA A 192 -73.74 67.60 47.66
CA ALA A 192 -75.05 67.76 47.08
C ALA A 192 -76.15 67.08 47.93
N GLN A 193 -75.88 65.88 48.44
CA GLN A 193 -76.79 65.15 49.34
C GLN A 193 -77.04 65.90 50.65
N LYS A 194 -76.03 66.60 51.20
CA LYS A 194 -76.21 67.48 52.38
C LYS A 194 -77.05 68.72 52.08
N LEU A 195 -77.04 69.22 50.84
CA LEU A 195 -77.79 70.39 50.40
C LEU A 195 -79.23 70.06 49.95
N GLN A 196 -79.48 68.82 49.54
CA GLN A 196 -80.78 68.34 49.05
C GLN A 196 -81.99 68.63 50.00
N PRO A 197 -81.89 68.43 51.33
CA PRO A 197 -82.99 68.74 52.26
C PRO A 197 -83.28 70.24 52.41
N LYS A 198 -82.35 71.11 51.97
CA LYS A 198 -82.48 72.57 52.04
C LYS A 198 -83.13 73.17 50.79
N CYS A 199 -83.30 72.38 49.73
CA CYS A 199 -83.91 72.83 48.49
C CYS A 199 -85.44 72.68 48.58
N ARG A 200 -86.14 73.72 49.05
CA ARG A 200 -87.59 73.86 48.86
C ARG A 200 -87.82 74.39 47.44
N ILE A 201 -88.26 73.53 46.53
CA ILE A 201 -88.94 73.98 45.32
C ILE A 201 -90.33 74.45 45.77
N CYS A 202 -90.64 75.73 45.51
CA CYS A 202 -91.92 76.37 45.80
C CYS A 202 -93.08 75.70 45.07
#